data_AF-A0A7C5P3B5-F1
#
_entry.id   AF-A0A7C5P3B5-F1
#
_cell.length_a   1.000
_cell.length_b   1.000
_cell.length_c   1.000
_cell.angle_alpha   90.00
_cell.angle_beta   90.00
_cell.angle_gamma   90.00
#
_symmetry.space_group_name_H-M   'P 1'
#
loop_
_entity.id
_entity.type
_entity.pdbx_description
1 polymer ?
#
loop_
_entity_poly.entity_id
_entity_poly.type
_entity_poly.pdbx_seq_one_letter_code
_entity_poly.pdbx_strand_id
1 'polypeptide(L)'
;MVLVIKSLSKKSQVEPSAGTPWWRLLIFILIIAVLLFNPWSIRFFIEEFVTGKWKADMSKFGAKVNVFWSKINPFATIREEYQKQIAFAAGDYFTSNVEKNKKEPLGVFIEKLEASEKYYYPDSTIDVWGIISAKTISDQINITLDCYGDDQGGSFSETNLKKGIVDPEKYFNIDLMERFDFTCKFLPNTFSPGSKIIKANATFTFTTSAYQKMYLMDRTRIAALNRESKDPYNEYQIEKEPKAVSTNGPIELGFGLTNTLIPIDFSYESLMPQIGVTITNRWDGYVVSLENLTIYLPAGMEIEDPYNPNSTEVNKCTYLQQEKPVREEGMNYNVYTLRYPQIYRNISTFKTLFKCRLKTTDPAALLDINYPVTARYARVIAKYNYSIEKSLIVDVKCPEGFSCETPPQMTPSAYLTSGVDLSQ
;
A
#
# COMPACT_ATOMS: atom_id res chain seq x y z
N MET A 1 3.56 33.75 8.71
CA MET A 1 2.49 33.33 9.65
C MET A 1 3.12 32.70 10.90
N VAL A 2 3.98 33.45 11.62
CA VAL A 2 4.75 32.96 12.80
C VAL A 2 4.84 34.05 13.91
N LEU A 3 4.18 35.21 13.77
CA LEU A 3 4.44 36.37 14.64
C LEU A 3 3.26 36.92 15.46
N VAL A 4 2.18 36.15 15.70
CA VAL A 4 1.01 36.66 16.45
C VAL A 4 0.71 35.90 17.76
N ILE A 5 1.39 34.80 18.09
CA ILE A 5 1.08 33.98 19.28
C ILE A 5 2.05 34.24 20.45
N LYS A 6 2.26 35.51 20.82
CA LYS A 6 3.05 35.84 22.05
C LYS A 6 2.35 36.78 23.05
N SER A 7 1.08 37.14 22.83
CA SER A 7 0.40 38.17 23.64
C SER A 7 -0.68 37.68 24.62
N LEU A 8 -0.92 36.37 24.77
CA LEU A 8 -1.99 35.86 25.64
C LEU A 8 -1.47 34.89 26.70
N SER A 9 -0.44 35.30 27.44
CA SER A 9 -0.05 34.65 28.70
C SER A 9 -0.08 35.65 29.84
N LYS A 10 -1.27 35.93 30.35
CA LYS A 10 -1.43 36.50 31.69
C LYS A 10 -2.78 36.10 32.30
N LYS A 11 -2.67 35.24 33.31
CA LYS A 11 -3.65 34.91 34.37
C LYS A 11 -5.07 34.55 33.92
N SER A 12 -5.32 33.24 33.89
CA SER A 12 -6.59 32.67 34.33
C SER A 12 -6.33 31.25 34.85
N GLN A 13 -6.22 31.12 36.17
CA GLN A 13 -6.43 29.83 36.82
C GLN A 13 -7.94 29.64 36.93
N VAL A 14 -8.51 28.95 35.97
CA VAL A 14 -9.83 28.34 36.09
C VAL A 14 -9.58 26.84 36.07
N GLU A 15 -9.81 26.20 37.21
CA GLU A 15 -9.84 24.75 37.30
C GLU A 15 -10.93 24.22 36.35
N PRO A 16 -10.61 23.26 35.47
CA PRO A 16 -11.62 22.68 34.59
C PRO A 16 -12.60 21.86 35.42
N SER A 17 -13.83 22.36 35.53
CA SER A 17 -14.97 21.58 36.01
C SER A 17 -15.11 20.32 35.16
N ALA A 18 -15.13 19.17 35.83
CA ALA A 18 -15.34 17.87 35.22
C ALA A 18 -16.56 17.88 34.28
N GLY A 19 -16.39 17.47 33.02
CA GLY A 19 -17.50 17.00 32.21
C GLY A 19 -17.62 17.50 30.77
N THR A 20 -16.74 18.36 30.25
CA THR A 20 -16.74 18.67 28.81
C THR A 20 -15.66 17.88 28.09
N PRO A 21 -16.02 16.88 27.28
CA PRO A 21 -15.03 16.02 26.68
C PRO A 21 -14.32 16.77 25.54
N TRP A 22 -12.99 16.81 25.60
CA TRP A 22 -12.11 17.63 24.77
C TRP A 22 -12.33 17.50 23.24
N TRP A 23 -12.89 16.37 22.80
CA TRP A 23 -13.28 16.14 21.41
C TRP A 23 -14.36 17.11 20.89
N ARG A 24 -15.26 17.63 21.75
CA ARG A 24 -16.26 18.63 21.35
C ARG A 24 -15.61 19.96 20.96
N LEU A 25 -14.52 20.33 21.63
CA LEU A 25 -13.77 21.54 21.30
C LEU A 25 -13.04 21.38 19.96
N LEU A 26 -12.47 20.19 19.70
CA LEU A 26 -11.83 19.86 18.42
C LEU A 26 -12.81 19.85 17.25
N ILE A 27 -14.02 19.29 17.42
CA ILE A 27 -15.07 19.35 16.39
C ILE A 27 -15.50 20.78 16.12
N PHE A 28 -15.66 21.60 17.17
CA PHE A 28 -16.05 23.00 17.01
C PHE A 28 -14.97 23.80 16.27
N ILE A 29 -13.69 23.56 16.56
CA ILE A 29 -12.55 24.18 15.85
C ILE A 29 -12.50 23.72 14.39
N LEU A 30 -12.76 22.44 14.10
CA LEU A 30 -12.82 21.91 12.73
C LEU A 30 -13.97 22.52 11.92
N ILE A 31 -15.16 22.67 12.52
CA ILE A 31 -16.31 23.31 11.88
C ILE A 31 -16.00 24.78 11.58
N ILE A 32 -15.41 25.50 12.54
CA ILE A 32 -14.99 26.90 12.34
C ILE A 32 -13.94 27.00 11.24
N ALA A 33 -12.94 26.10 11.20
CA ALA A 33 -11.94 26.09 10.15
C ALA A 33 -12.56 25.86 8.76
N VAL A 34 -13.47 24.90 8.62
CA VAL A 34 -14.17 24.63 7.35
C VAL A 34 -15.03 25.82 6.90
N LEU A 35 -15.69 26.51 7.84
CA LEU A 35 -16.48 27.71 7.56
C LEU A 35 -15.59 28.90 7.15
N LEU A 36 -14.45 29.11 7.83
CA LEU A 36 -13.55 30.22 7.54
C LEU A 36 -12.83 30.08 6.19
N PHE A 37 -12.58 28.86 5.72
CA PHE A 37 -11.84 28.62 4.48
C PHE A 37 -12.72 28.50 3.23
N ASN A 38 -14.06 28.51 3.35
CA ASN A 38 -14.95 28.46 2.21
C ASN A 38 -16.12 29.46 2.34
N PRO A 39 -15.96 30.73 1.94
CA PRO A 39 -16.97 31.79 2.09
C PRO A 39 -18.32 31.45 1.43
N TRP A 40 -18.32 30.55 0.45
CA TRP A 40 -19.51 30.08 -0.26
C TRP A 40 -20.40 29.17 0.62
N SER A 41 -19.81 28.42 1.56
CA SER A 41 -20.57 27.53 2.46
C SER A 41 -21.32 28.31 3.55
N ILE A 42 -20.79 29.46 3.98
CA ILE A 42 -21.44 30.34 4.96
C ILE A 42 -22.75 30.93 4.41
N ARG A 43 -22.77 31.38 3.15
CA ARG A 43 -24.00 31.94 2.52
C ARG A 43 -25.11 30.89 2.41
N PHE A 44 -24.75 29.67 2.02
CA PHE A 44 -25.69 28.55 1.91
C PHE A 44 -26.27 28.17 3.27
N PHE A 45 -25.44 28.11 4.31
CA PHE A 45 -25.87 27.79 5.67
C PHE A 45 -26.83 28.83 6.27
N ILE A 46 -26.65 30.11 5.95
CA ILE A 46 -27.50 31.19 6.50
C ILE A 46 -28.88 31.22 5.83
N GLU A 47 -28.97 31.03 4.50
CA GLU A 47 -30.27 31.04 3.79
C GLU A 47 -31.15 29.81 4.12
N GLU A 48 -30.56 28.64 4.35
CA GLU A 48 -31.31 27.44 4.74
C GLU A 48 -31.75 27.44 6.21
N PHE A 49 -30.98 28.06 7.11
CA PHE A 49 -31.35 28.13 8.53
C PHE A 49 -32.55 29.05 8.79
N VAL A 50 -32.74 30.07 7.95
CA VAL A 50 -33.83 31.06 8.09
C VAL A 50 -35.16 30.54 7.53
N THR A 51 -35.14 29.61 6.56
CA THR A 51 -36.36 29.18 5.84
C THR A 51 -37.06 27.94 6.42
N GLY A 52 -36.49 27.29 7.45
CA GLY A 52 -37.15 26.18 8.17
C GLY A 52 -37.38 24.90 7.35
N LYS A 53 -36.86 24.79 6.12
CA LYS A 53 -36.97 23.62 5.23
C LYS A 53 -36.07 22.42 5.61
N TRP A 54 -35.39 22.51 6.75
CA TRP A 54 -34.27 21.64 7.14
C TRP A 54 -34.63 20.16 7.35
N LYS A 55 -35.90 19.82 7.60
CA LYS A 55 -36.28 18.43 7.95
C LYS A 55 -36.36 17.45 6.76
N ALA A 56 -36.60 17.93 5.54
CA ALA A 56 -36.76 17.04 4.38
C ALA A 56 -35.45 16.77 3.63
N ASP A 57 -34.50 17.70 3.64
CA ASP A 57 -33.23 17.57 2.91
C ASP A 57 -32.09 16.92 3.72
N MET A 58 -32.22 16.82 5.05
CA MET A 58 -31.21 16.19 5.91
C MET A 58 -31.02 14.68 5.64
N SER A 59 -32.02 13.96 5.13
CA SER A 59 -31.85 12.53 4.78
C SER A 59 -31.02 12.35 3.51
N LYS A 60 -31.21 13.23 2.51
CA LYS A 60 -30.43 13.25 1.27
C LYS A 60 -29.02 13.79 1.51
N PHE A 61 -28.88 14.80 2.36
CA PHE A 61 -27.59 15.33 2.79
C PHE A 61 -26.83 14.28 3.62
N GLY A 62 -27.50 13.61 4.56
CA GLY A 62 -26.93 12.53 5.36
C GLY A 62 -26.42 11.36 4.51
N ALA A 63 -27.17 10.93 3.49
CA ALA A 63 -26.73 9.89 2.56
C ALA A 63 -25.50 10.31 1.73
N LYS A 64 -25.49 11.54 1.19
CA LYS A 64 -24.34 12.07 0.44
C LYS A 64 -23.10 12.29 1.31
N VAL A 65 -23.29 12.77 2.54
CA VAL A 65 -22.24 13.00 3.52
C VAL A 65 -21.67 11.67 4.02
N ASN A 66 -22.50 10.65 4.28
CA ASN A 66 -22.01 9.30 4.62
C ASN A 66 -21.20 8.68 3.49
N VAL A 67 -21.61 8.84 2.23
CA VAL A 67 -20.84 8.35 1.07
C VAL A 67 -19.53 9.13 0.90
N PHE A 68 -19.51 10.43 1.24
CA PHE A 68 -18.31 11.25 1.20
C PHE A 68 -17.33 10.90 2.33
N TRP A 69 -17.79 10.76 3.57
CA TRP A 69 -16.96 10.36 4.73
C TRP A 69 -16.58 8.87 4.73
N SER A 70 -17.36 7.98 4.13
CA SER A 70 -16.93 6.59 3.94
C SER A 70 -15.82 6.47 2.90
N LYS A 71 -15.80 7.36 1.90
CA LYS A 71 -14.69 7.48 0.92
C LYS A 71 -13.48 8.22 1.48
N ILE A 72 -13.68 9.11 2.43
CA ILE A 72 -12.61 9.89 3.07
C ILE A 72 -12.66 9.53 4.55
N ASN A 73 -12.02 8.44 4.93
CA ASN A 73 -11.69 8.20 6.34
C ASN A 73 -10.33 8.84 6.62
N PRO A 74 -10.25 10.16 6.86
CA PRO A 74 -8.96 10.86 6.97
C PRO A 74 -8.12 10.30 8.13
N PHE A 75 -8.76 9.71 9.14
CA PHE A 75 -8.08 9.08 10.26
C PHE A 75 -7.28 7.85 9.86
N ALA A 76 -7.72 7.08 8.86
CA ALA A 76 -6.96 5.94 8.35
C ALA A 76 -5.67 6.41 7.68
N THR A 77 -5.77 7.36 6.73
CA THR A 77 -4.61 7.93 6.03
C THR A 77 -3.63 8.63 6.97
N ILE A 78 -4.13 9.38 7.96
CA ILE A 78 -3.29 10.04 8.96
C ILE A 78 -2.55 9.01 9.83
N ARG A 79 -3.25 7.95 10.25
CA ARG A 79 -2.64 6.88 11.07
C ARG A 79 -1.55 6.14 10.29
N GLU A 80 -1.76 5.90 9.01
CA GLU A 80 -0.78 5.25 8.12
C GLU A 80 0.48 6.09 7.95
N GLU A 81 0.36 7.38 7.65
CA GLU A 81 1.52 8.28 7.54
C GLU A 81 2.26 8.42 8.87
N TYR A 82 1.52 8.47 9.99
CA TYR A 82 2.14 8.48 11.32
C TYR A 82 2.90 7.18 11.63
N GLN A 83 2.35 6.02 11.24
CA GLN A 83 3.04 4.73 11.38
C GLN A 83 4.30 4.65 10.50
N LYS A 84 4.25 5.19 9.27
CA LYS A 84 5.46 5.29 8.42
C LYS A 84 6.53 6.15 9.08
N GLN A 85 6.17 7.29 9.67
CA GLN A 85 7.12 8.16 10.37
C GLN A 85 7.74 7.48 11.59
N ILE A 86 6.95 6.76 12.38
CA ILE A 86 7.47 5.95 13.50
C ILE A 86 8.42 4.87 13.00
N ALA A 87 8.03 4.12 11.96
CA ALA A 87 8.86 3.05 11.40
C ALA A 87 10.17 3.59 10.79
N PHE A 88 10.12 4.76 10.15
CA PHE A 88 11.29 5.46 9.63
C PHE A 88 12.22 5.91 10.76
N ALA A 89 11.68 6.52 11.82
CA ALA A 89 12.45 6.93 12.99
C ALA A 89 13.07 5.74 13.75
N ALA A 90 12.41 4.59 13.75
CA ALA A 90 12.93 3.34 14.33
C ALA A 90 14.00 2.66 13.44
N GLY A 91 14.23 3.14 12.21
CA GLY A 91 15.11 2.49 11.24
C GLY A 91 14.58 1.14 10.75
N ASP A 92 13.27 0.94 10.83
CA ASP A 92 12.56 -0.28 10.43
C ASP A 92 11.78 -0.08 9.12
N TYR A 93 11.93 1.08 8.47
CA TYR A 93 11.34 1.40 7.18
C TYR A 93 12.43 1.73 6.17
N PHE A 94 12.54 0.89 5.13
CA PHE A 94 13.50 1.07 4.05
C PHE A 94 12.81 1.69 2.83
N THR A 95 13.50 2.56 2.08
CA THR A 95 12.94 3.28 0.92
C THR A 95 13.82 3.10 -0.30
N SER A 96 13.24 3.31 -1.48
CA SER A 96 13.96 3.27 -2.76
C SER A 96 13.54 4.43 -3.67
N ASN A 97 14.45 4.88 -4.51
CA ASN A 97 14.13 5.74 -5.64
C ASN A 97 13.51 4.89 -6.76
N VAL A 98 12.53 5.44 -7.46
CA VAL A 98 12.03 4.83 -8.70
C VAL A 98 13.02 5.13 -9.82
N GLU A 99 13.28 4.13 -10.65
CA GLU A 99 14.18 4.25 -11.80
C GLU A 99 13.74 5.38 -12.76
N LYS A 100 14.55 6.46 -12.85
CA LYS A 100 14.22 7.71 -13.57
C LYS A 100 14.00 7.53 -15.07
N ASN A 101 14.54 6.45 -15.66
CA ASN A 101 14.44 6.16 -17.09
C ASN A 101 13.13 5.45 -17.49
N LYS A 102 12.21 5.21 -16.54
CA LYS A 102 10.92 4.54 -16.77
C LYS A 102 9.77 5.46 -16.40
N LYS A 103 9.60 6.55 -17.16
CA LYS A 103 8.54 7.55 -16.95
C LYS A 103 7.11 6.97 -17.00
N GLU A 104 6.96 5.76 -17.52
CA GLU A 104 5.68 5.09 -17.64
C GLU A 104 5.56 4.03 -16.56
N PRO A 105 4.48 4.06 -15.76
CA PRO A 105 4.26 3.07 -14.72
C PRO A 105 4.01 1.69 -15.34
N LEU A 106 4.54 0.64 -14.72
CA LEU A 106 4.44 -0.74 -15.17
C LEU A 106 3.44 -1.48 -14.29
N GLY A 107 2.61 -2.31 -14.91
CA GLY A 107 1.56 -3.09 -14.25
C GLY A 107 0.25 -2.96 -15.02
N VAL A 108 -0.86 -3.24 -14.35
CA VAL A 108 -2.21 -3.27 -14.93
C VAL A 108 -3.02 -2.10 -14.38
N PHE A 109 -3.84 -1.47 -15.22
CA PHE A 109 -4.71 -0.37 -14.84
C PHE A 109 -6.10 -0.56 -15.43
N ILE A 110 -7.14 -0.26 -14.65
CA ILE A 110 -8.52 -0.14 -15.16
C ILE A 110 -8.72 1.34 -15.54
N GLU A 111 -8.43 1.67 -16.80
CA GLU A 111 -8.49 3.04 -17.31
C GLU A 111 -9.91 3.59 -17.29
N LYS A 112 -10.88 2.78 -17.72
CA LYS A 112 -12.30 3.16 -17.81
C LYS A 112 -13.19 2.06 -17.27
N LEU A 113 -14.31 2.47 -16.67
CA LEU A 113 -15.39 1.61 -16.23
C LEU A 113 -16.68 2.42 -16.33
N GLU A 114 -17.53 2.08 -17.30
CA GLU A 114 -18.71 2.86 -17.68
C GLU A 114 -19.91 1.93 -17.91
N ALA A 115 -21.10 2.43 -17.61
CA ALA A 115 -22.33 1.73 -17.89
C ALA A 115 -22.68 1.89 -19.38
N SER A 116 -23.17 0.82 -20.01
CA SER A 116 -23.63 0.87 -21.41
C SER A 116 -24.88 1.74 -21.56
N GLU A 117 -25.73 1.76 -20.53
CA GLU A 117 -26.94 2.57 -20.47
C GLU A 117 -26.94 3.54 -19.28
N LYS A 118 -27.74 4.60 -19.38
CA LYS A 118 -27.90 5.59 -18.32
C LYS A 118 -28.73 5.07 -17.15
N TYR A 119 -29.72 4.22 -17.44
CA TYR A 119 -30.62 3.62 -16.47
C TYR A 119 -30.90 2.19 -16.90
N TYR A 120 -30.99 1.28 -15.93
CA TYR A 120 -31.39 -0.11 -16.17
C TYR A 120 -32.75 -0.38 -15.55
N TYR A 121 -33.38 -1.47 -15.95
CA TYR A 121 -34.61 -1.99 -15.34
C TYR A 121 -34.36 -3.38 -14.75
N PRO A 122 -35.13 -3.82 -13.73
CA PRO A 122 -34.93 -5.12 -13.09
C PRO A 122 -34.97 -6.30 -14.06
N ASP A 123 -35.77 -6.21 -15.12
CA ASP A 123 -35.92 -7.25 -16.15
C ASP A 123 -34.86 -7.15 -17.27
N SER A 124 -34.02 -6.12 -17.27
CA SER A 124 -32.94 -5.93 -18.24
C SER A 124 -31.61 -6.50 -17.73
N THR A 125 -30.72 -6.83 -18.67
CA THR A 125 -29.33 -7.19 -18.35
C THR A 125 -28.56 -5.91 -18.09
N ILE A 126 -27.78 -5.87 -17.00
CA ILE A 126 -26.91 -4.72 -16.71
C ILE A 126 -25.54 -4.99 -17.32
N ASP A 127 -25.15 -4.17 -18.30
CA ASP A 127 -23.88 -4.29 -19.02
C ASP A 127 -22.95 -3.12 -18.68
N VAL A 128 -21.87 -3.41 -17.98
CA VAL A 128 -20.81 -2.43 -17.68
C VAL A 128 -19.58 -2.79 -18.48
N TRP A 129 -19.07 -1.86 -19.28
CA TRP A 129 -17.85 -2.07 -20.04
C TRP A 129 -16.68 -1.30 -19.44
N GLY A 130 -15.47 -1.75 -19.70
CA GLY A 130 -14.26 -1.09 -19.24
C GLY A 130 -13.07 -1.36 -20.14
N ILE A 131 -12.00 -0.60 -19.91
CA ILE A 131 -10.73 -0.75 -20.62
C ILE A 131 -9.65 -1.05 -19.59
N ILE A 132 -8.90 -2.12 -19.82
CA ILE A 132 -7.70 -2.45 -19.08
C ILE A 132 -6.49 -2.20 -19.94
N SER A 133 -5.52 -1.47 -19.40
CA SER A 133 -4.19 -1.33 -19.99
C SER A 133 -3.21 -2.09 -19.12
N ALA A 134 -2.30 -2.85 -19.74
CA ALA A 134 -1.22 -3.50 -19.01
C ALA A 134 0.12 -3.26 -19.67
N LYS A 135 1.16 -3.10 -18.86
CA LYS A 135 2.52 -2.86 -19.31
C LYS A 135 3.52 -3.65 -18.47
N THR A 136 4.36 -4.46 -19.10
CA THR A 136 5.44 -5.23 -18.47
C THR A 136 6.78 -4.95 -19.16
N ILE A 137 7.88 -5.34 -18.53
CA ILE A 137 9.25 -5.21 -19.08
C ILE A 137 9.84 -6.57 -19.48
N SER A 138 9.51 -7.64 -18.75
CA SER A 138 10.17 -8.93 -18.94
C SER A 138 9.17 -10.07 -19.04
N ASP A 139 8.33 -10.22 -18.01
CA ASP A 139 7.52 -11.41 -17.84
C ASP A 139 6.09 -11.13 -18.28
N GLN A 140 5.49 -12.11 -18.94
CA GLN A 140 4.07 -12.11 -19.28
C GLN A 140 3.23 -11.94 -18.01
N ILE A 141 2.27 -11.01 -18.04
CA ILE A 141 1.34 -10.78 -16.93
C ILE A 141 0.06 -11.58 -17.20
N ASN A 142 -0.31 -12.45 -16.26
CA ASN A 142 -1.60 -13.14 -16.29
C ASN A 142 -2.62 -12.31 -15.51
N ILE A 143 -3.66 -11.84 -16.19
CA ILE A 143 -4.71 -11.01 -15.57
C ILE A 143 -5.98 -11.84 -15.42
N THR A 144 -6.51 -11.89 -14.20
CA THR A 144 -7.84 -12.41 -13.88
C THR A 144 -8.77 -11.23 -13.62
N LEU A 145 -9.92 -11.23 -14.28
CA LEU A 145 -10.96 -10.21 -14.09
C LEU A 145 -12.18 -10.81 -13.42
N ASP A 146 -12.67 -10.09 -12.42
CA ASP A 146 -13.93 -10.39 -11.76
C ASP A 146 -14.77 -9.12 -11.62
N CYS A 147 -16.08 -9.29 -11.72
CA CYS A 147 -17.04 -8.22 -11.49
C CYS A 147 -18.06 -8.63 -10.45
N TYR A 148 -18.38 -7.69 -9.57
CA TYR A 148 -19.32 -7.89 -8.48
C TYR A 148 -20.24 -6.68 -8.37
N GLY A 149 -21.52 -6.89 -8.04
CA GLY A 149 -22.42 -5.81 -7.68
C GLY A 149 -23.01 -6.02 -6.29
N ASP A 150 -23.21 -4.91 -5.59
CA ASP A 150 -23.85 -4.86 -4.28
C ASP A 150 -25.28 -4.31 -4.40
N ASP A 151 -26.25 -5.10 -3.91
CA ASP A 151 -27.67 -4.76 -3.96
C ASP A 151 -28.10 -3.78 -2.85
N GLN A 152 -27.36 -3.68 -1.74
CA GLN A 152 -27.82 -2.95 -0.55
C GLN A 152 -27.40 -1.47 -0.48
N GLY A 153 -26.73 -0.95 -1.51
CA GLY A 153 -26.59 0.50 -1.75
C GLY A 153 -25.88 1.33 -0.66
N GLY A 154 -25.24 0.69 0.34
CA GLY A 154 -24.73 1.40 1.51
C GLY A 154 -23.44 0.88 2.12
N SER A 155 -23.09 -0.39 1.91
CA SER A 155 -21.80 -0.96 2.36
C SER A 155 -21.56 -2.29 1.67
N PHE A 156 -20.44 -2.39 0.96
CA PHE A 156 -20.05 -3.59 0.22
C PHE A 156 -19.78 -4.73 1.21
N SER A 157 -20.77 -5.60 1.41
CA SER A 157 -20.66 -6.78 2.26
C SER A 157 -20.40 -8.01 1.40
N GLU A 158 -19.37 -8.77 1.75
CA GLU A 158 -18.97 -9.99 1.02
C GLU A 158 -20.10 -11.02 0.87
N THR A 159 -21.07 -11.03 1.80
CA THR A 159 -22.19 -11.99 1.81
C THR A 159 -23.27 -11.70 0.77
N ASN A 160 -23.35 -10.47 0.26
CA ASN A 160 -24.41 -10.02 -0.63
C ASN A 160 -23.93 -9.75 -2.07
N LEU A 161 -22.69 -10.11 -2.39
CA LEU A 161 -22.12 -9.84 -3.69
C LEU A 161 -22.75 -10.72 -4.76
N LYS A 162 -23.31 -10.08 -5.79
CA LYS A 162 -23.75 -10.75 -7.00
C LYS A 162 -22.58 -10.76 -7.99
N LYS A 163 -22.12 -11.95 -8.39
CA LYS A 163 -21.04 -12.09 -9.37
C LYS A 163 -21.59 -11.84 -10.78
N GLY A 164 -20.93 -10.95 -11.52
CA GLY A 164 -21.20 -10.71 -12.94
C GLY A 164 -20.45 -11.69 -13.83
N ILE A 165 -20.93 -11.85 -15.06
CA ILE A 165 -20.26 -12.62 -16.12
C ILE A 165 -19.31 -11.67 -16.85
N VAL A 166 -18.02 -11.97 -16.86
CA VAL A 166 -16.99 -11.18 -17.55
C VAL A 166 -16.78 -11.74 -18.96
N ASP A 167 -16.71 -10.87 -19.95
CA ASP A 167 -16.45 -11.17 -21.36
C ASP A 167 -15.31 -10.28 -21.87
N PRO A 168 -14.17 -10.84 -22.34
CA PRO A 168 -13.87 -12.26 -22.50
C PRO A 168 -13.59 -12.99 -21.17
N GLU A 169 -13.82 -14.30 -21.14
CA GLU A 169 -14.08 -15.00 -19.88
C GLU A 169 -12.90 -15.13 -18.92
N LYS A 170 -11.62 -15.11 -19.33
CA LYS A 170 -10.62 -15.46 -18.31
C LYS A 170 -9.14 -15.10 -18.37
N TYR A 171 -8.44 -14.94 -19.50
CA TYR A 171 -6.99 -14.71 -19.41
C TYR A 171 -6.48 -13.84 -20.56
N PHE A 172 -5.76 -12.79 -20.20
CA PHE A 172 -4.90 -12.06 -21.12
C PHE A 172 -3.46 -12.40 -20.79
N ASN A 173 -2.74 -12.85 -21.81
CA ASN A 173 -1.32 -13.11 -21.75
C ASN A 173 -0.65 -11.95 -22.48
N ILE A 174 -0.11 -11.01 -21.71
CA ILE A 174 0.34 -9.72 -22.23
C ILE A 174 1.86 -9.66 -22.21
N ASP A 175 2.46 -9.54 -23.39
CA ASP A 175 3.92 -9.46 -23.55
C ASP A 175 4.42 -8.01 -23.56
N LEU A 176 3.80 -7.12 -24.35
CA LEU A 176 4.23 -5.72 -24.47
C LEU A 176 3.05 -4.76 -24.66
N MET A 177 2.80 -3.93 -23.64
CA MET A 177 1.85 -2.80 -23.65
C MET A 177 0.57 -3.02 -24.47
N GLU A 178 -0.44 -3.61 -23.85
CA GLU A 178 -1.69 -3.94 -24.52
C GLU A 178 -2.88 -3.31 -23.81
N ARG A 179 -3.94 -3.05 -24.61
CA ARG A 179 -5.22 -2.53 -24.12
C ARG A 179 -6.32 -3.52 -24.51
N PHE A 180 -7.15 -3.86 -23.53
CA PHE A 180 -8.23 -4.82 -23.67
C PHE A 180 -9.53 -4.21 -23.19
N ASP A 181 -10.56 -4.35 -24.00
CA ASP A 181 -11.91 -4.04 -23.60
C ASP A 181 -12.51 -5.27 -22.91
N PHE A 182 -13.25 -5.05 -21.83
CA PHE A 182 -14.01 -6.09 -21.15
C PHE A 182 -15.42 -5.61 -20.87
N THR A 183 -16.37 -6.55 -20.80
CA THR A 183 -17.74 -6.29 -20.39
C THR A 183 -18.13 -7.17 -19.23
N CYS A 184 -18.81 -6.60 -18.25
CA CYS A 184 -19.39 -7.28 -17.11
C CYS A 184 -20.90 -7.24 -17.22
N LYS A 185 -21.50 -8.42 -17.40
CA LYS A 185 -22.94 -8.61 -17.60
C LYS A 185 -23.57 -9.18 -16.33
N PHE A 186 -24.64 -8.55 -15.86
CA PHE A 186 -25.45 -9.06 -14.76
C PHE A 186 -26.83 -9.41 -15.29
N LEU A 187 -27.24 -10.66 -15.08
CA LEU A 187 -28.49 -11.19 -15.61
C LEU A 187 -29.71 -10.43 -15.08
N PRO A 188 -30.85 -10.47 -15.79
CA PRO A 188 -32.11 -9.93 -15.29
C PRO A 188 -32.44 -10.41 -13.87
N ASN A 189 -33.06 -9.54 -13.10
CA ASN A 189 -33.50 -9.70 -11.72
C ASN A 189 -32.35 -9.91 -10.71
N THR A 190 -31.11 -9.60 -11.11
CA THR A 190 -29.95 -9.67 -10.20
C THR A 190 -29.99 -8.57 -9.13
N PHE A 191 -30.49 -7.38 -9.49
CA PHE A 191 -30.54 -6.22 -8.60
C PHE A 191 -31.97 -5.69 -8.45
N SER A 192 -32.29 -5.25 -7.24
CA SER A 192 -33.52 -4.52 -6.96
C SER A 192 -33.43 -3.08 -7.51
N PRO A 193 -34.54 -2.35 -7.67
CA PRO A 193 -34.49 -0.94 -8.01
C PRO A 193 -33.69 -0.10 -7.01
N GLY A 194 -33.02 0.94 -7.49
CA GLY A 194 -32.16 1.84 -6.74
C GLY A 194 -30.76 1.98 -7.32
N SER A 195 -29.93 2.80 -6.69
CA SER A 195 -28.53 2.97 -7.08
C SER A 195 -27.69 1.81 -6.53
N LYS A 196 -26.95 1.14 -7.42
CA LYS A 196 -26.13 -0.04 -7.15
C LYS A 196 -24.67 0.28 -7.40
N ILE A 197 -23.79 -0.32 -6.60
CA ILE A 197 -22.35 -0.19 -6.79
C ILE A 197 -21.86 -1.45 -7.50
N ILE A 198 -21.33 -1.28 -8.69
CA ILE A 198 -20.63 -2.31 -9.44
C ILE A 198 -19.13 -2.12 -9.26
N LYS A 199 -18.43 -3.19 -8.90
CA LYS A 199 -16.98 -3.24 -8.79
C LYS A 199 -16.40 -4.17 -9.84
N ALA A 200 -15.38 -3.68 -10.54
CA ALA A 200 -14.48 -4.49 -11.34
C ALA A 200 -13.16 -4.64 -10.58
N ASN A 201 -12.70 -5.89 -10.44
CA ASN A 201 -11.42 -6.23 -9.84
C ASN A 201 -10.53 -6.87 -10.92
N ALA A 202 -9.29 -6.40 -11.03
CA ALA A 202 -8.26 -7.07 -11.80
C ALA A 202 -7.17 -7.58 -10.87
N THR A 203 -6.98 -8.90 -10.84
CA THR A 203 -5.90 -9.56 -10.10
C THR A 203 -4.85 -10.07 -11.06
N PHE A 204 -3.58 -9.76 -10.80
CA PHE A 204 -2.49 -10.13 -11.68
C PHE A 204 -1.19 -10.40 -10.92
N THR A 205 -0.34 -11.23 -11.51
CA THR A 205 1.00 -11.51 -10.97
C THR A 205 1.99 -10.50 -11.51
N PHE A 206 2.83 -9.93 -10.63
CA PHE A 206 3.82 -8.94 -11.00
C PHE A 206 5.15 -9.19 -10.29
N THR A 207 6.26 -8.88 -10.97
CA THR A 207 7.61 -8.96 -10.43
C THR A 207 8.18 -7.56 -10.25
N THR A 208 8.61 -7.23 -9.05
CA THR A 208 9.31 -5.98 -8.75
C THR A 208 10.71 -6.32 -8.26
N SER A 209 11.70 -5.54 -8.68
CA SER A 209 13.07 -5.69 -8.20
C SER A 209 13.59 -4.37 -7.69
N ALA A 210 14.39 -4.41 -6.63
CA ALA A 210 15.17 -3.28 -6.16
C ALA A 210 16.64 -3.68 -5.99
N TYR A 211 17.55 -2.76 -6.24
CA TYR A 211 18.97 -2.96 -5.99
C TYR A 211 19.55 -1.76 -5.24
N GLN A 212 20.51 -2.02 -4.35
CA GLN A 212 21.24 -0.99 -3.64
C GLN A 212 22.73 -1.18 -3.85
N LYS A 213 23.40 -0.07 -4.17
CA LYS A 213 24.85 -0.01 -4.26
C LYS A 213 25.44 0.10 -2.86
N MET A 214 26.46 -0.70 -2.58
CA MET A 214 27.27 -0.62 -1.36
C MET A 214 28.73 -0.39 -1.72
N TYR A 215 29.42 0.36 -0.87
CA TYR A 215 30.85 0.65 -1.01
C TYR A 215 31.61 -0.13 0.05
N LEU A 216 32.62 -0.87 -0.38
CA LEU A 216 33.44 -1.71 0.46
C LEU A 216 34.86 -1.14 0.47
N MET A 217 35.45 -1.01 1.65
CA MET A 217 36.83 -0.55 1.81
C MET A 217 37.51 -1.32 2.94
N ASP A 218 38.79 -1.59 2.79
CA ASP A 218 39.62 -2.15 3.86
C ASP A 218 39.53 -1.28 5.12
N ARG A 219 39.24 -1.89 6.27
CA ARG A 219 39.12 -1.21 7.57
C ARG A 219 40.39 -0.44 7.95
N THR A 220 41.57 -0.96 7.65
CA THR A 220 42.85 -0.31 7.93
C THR A 220 43.02 0.98 7.12
N ARG A 221 42.50 0.98 5.89
CA ARG A 221 42.48 2.16 5.02
C ARG A 221 41.54 3.23 5.52
N ILE A 222 40.33 2.86 5.94
CA ILE A 222 39.38 3.79 6.58
C ILE A 222 40.05 4.42 7.81
N ALA A 223 40.70 3.61 8.64
CA ALA A 223 41.41 4.09 9.82
C ALA A 223 42.56 5.05 9.46
N ALA A 224 43.31 4.79 8.39
CA ALA A 224 44.38 5.67 7.91
C ALA A 224 43.82 7.03 7.44
N LEU A 225 42.75 7.04 6.64
CA LEU A 225 42.09 8.29 6.20
C LEU A 225 41.57 9.11 7.39
N ASN A 226 40.97 8.45 8.37
CA ASN A 226 40.48 9.11 9.58
C ASN A 226 41.63 9.74 10.39
N ARG A 227 42.82 9.11 10.46
CA ARG A 227 44.01 9.69 11.10
C ARG A 227 44.52 10.93 10.37
N GLU A 228 44.38 10.96 9.05
CA GLU A 228 44.68 12.12 8.20
C GLU A 228 43.57 13.17 8.18
N SER A 229 42.48 12.98 8.95
CA SER A 229 41.28 13.83 8.91
C SER A 229 40.65 13.96 7.52
N LYS A 230 40.79 12.91 6.68
CA LYS A 230 40.17 12.83 5.35
C LYS A 230 38.87 12.03 5.41
N ASP A 231 37.80 12.60 4.86
CA ASP A 231 36.50 11.92 4.71
C ASP A 231 36.57 10.96 3.49
N PRO A 232 36.43 9.63 3.69
CA PRO A 232 36.44 8.66 2.59
C PRO A 232 35.43 8.95 1.49
N TYR A 233 34.28 9.54 1.84
CA TYR A 233 33.24 9.86 0.87
C TYR A 233 33.67 10.98 -0.08
N ASN A 234 34.33 12.01 0.45
CA ASN A 234 34.81 13.13 -0.34
C ASN A 234 36.08 12.74 -1.14
N GLU A 235 36.99 11.99 -0.51
CA GLU A 235 38.25 11.56 -1.12
C GLU A 235 38.02 10.72 -2.39
N TYR A 236 37.11 9.75 -2.32
CA TYR A 236 36.82 8.85 -3.44
C TYR A 236 35.57 9.23 -4.23
N GLN A 237 34.96 10.38 -3.94
CA GLN A 237 33.75 10.86 -4.59
C GLN A 237 32.61 9.82 -4.58
N ILE A 238 32.49 9.08 -3.48
CA ILE A 238 31.43 8.08 -3.31
C ILE A 238 30.21 8.69 -2.62
N GLU A 239 29.03 8.21 -2.98
CA GLU A 239 27.76 8.70 -2.43
C GLU A 239 27.63 8.32 -0.94
N LYS A 240 27.28 9.30 -0.09
CA LYS A 240 27.12 9.08 1.36
C LYS A 240 25.94 8.18 1.70
N GLU A 241 24.82 8.36 0.99
CA GLU A 241 23.57 7.66 1.26
C GLU A 241 22.94 7.14 -0.04
N PRO A 242 23.58 6.19 -0.75
CA PRO A 242 22.98 5.57 -1.92
C PRO A 242 21.64 4.93 -1.54
N LYS A 243 20.56 5.49 -2.09
CA LYS A 243 19.22 4.91 -1.97
C LYS A 243 19.10 3.73 -2.92
N ALA A 244 18.38 2.70 -2.50
CA ALA A 244 18.01 1.62 -3.42
C ALA A 244 17.26 2.19 -4.62
N VAL A 245 17.36 1.51 -5.76
CA VAL A 245 16.58 1.82 -6.96
C VAL A 245 15.62 0.66 -7.20
N SER A 246 14.31 0.95 -7.21
CA SER A 246 13.26 -0.03 -7.47
C SER A 246 12.65 0.16 -8.85
N THR A 247 12.23 -0.94 -9.46
CA THR A 247 11.38 -0.92 -10.66
C THR A 247 10.06 -0.19 -10.39
N ASN A 248 9.54 0.52 -11.40
CA ASN A 248 8.33 1.33 -11.31
C ASN A 248 7.04 0.48 -11.41
N GLY A 249 6.79 -0.37 -10.40
CA GLY A 249 5.62 -1.28 -10.35
C GLY A 249 4.54 -0.86 -9.34
N PRO A 250 3.52 -1.72 -9.13
CA PRO A 250 2.46 -1.50 -8.13
C PRO A 250 2.96 -1.32 -6.70
N ILE A 251 4.05 -2.01 -6.35
CA ILE A 251 4.74 -1.84 -5.07
C ILE A 251 6.11 -1.18 -5.27
N GLU A 252 6.52 -0.45 -4.25
CA GLU A 252 7.90 -0.09 -4.00
C GLU A 252 8.55 -1.17 -3.14
N LEU A 253 9.69 -1.70 -3.59
CA LEU A 253 10.56 -2.52 -2.76
C LEU A 253 11.61 -1.62 -2.10
N GLY A 254 11.31 -1.22 -0.87
CA GLY A 254 12.27 -0.62 0.03
C GLY A 254 13.35 -1.62 0.37
N PHE A 255 14.58 -1.33 -0.02
CA PHE A 255 15.74 -2.16 0.26
C PHE A 255 16.82 -1.27 0.84
N GLY A 256 17.39 -1.66 1.98
CA GLY A 256 18.30 -0.79 2.69
C GLY A 256 19.36 -1.52 3.48
N LEU A 257 20.54 -0.92 3.49
CA LEU A 257 21.65 -1.22 4.38
C LEU A 257 21.78 -0.11 5.43
N THR A 258 22.10 -0.46 6.68
CA THR A 258 22.32 0.55 7.74
C THR A 258 23.52 1.44 7.46
N ASN A 259 24.58 0.87 6.86
CA ASN A 259 25.80 1.59 6.51
C ASN A 259 26.09 1.39 5.02
N THR A 260 26.53 2.45 4.36
CA THR A 260 26.74 2.49 2.91
C THR A 260 28.20 2.23 2.55
N LEU A 261 29.13 2.75 3.36
CA LEU A 261 30.53 2.32 3.40
C LEU A 261 30.71 1.24 4.47
N ILE A 262 30.96 0.01 4.01
CA ILE A 262 31.13 -1.15 4.87
C ILE A 262 32.64 -1.41 5.04
N PRO A 263 33.18 -1.29 6.26
CA PRO A 263 34.56 -1.65 6.53
C PRO A 263 34.73 -3.17 6.43
N ILE A 264 35.59 -3.62 5.52
CA ILE A 264 35.94 -5.03 5.38
C ILE A 264 37.21 -5.28 6.19
N ASP A 265 37.16 -6.30 7.04
CA ASP A 265 38.25 -6.71 7.90
C ASP A 265 38.60 -8.16 7.60
N PHE A 266 39.89 -8.46 7.48
CA PHE A 266 40.38 -9.83 7.29
C PHE A 266 40.36 -10.63 8.60
N SER A 267 40.19 -9.97 9.75
CA SER A 267 40.17 -10.62 11.08
C SER A 267 38.80 -11.13 11.53
N TYR A 268 37.81 -11.22 10.62
CA TYR A 268 36.46 -11.77 10.83
C TYR A 268 35.53 -11.04 11.83
N GLU A 269 36.01 -10.05 12.61
CA GLU A 269 35.20 -9.25 13.55
C GLU A 269 34.83 -7.86 13.02
N SER A 270 34.28 -7.80 11.80
CA SER A 270 33.78 -6.54 11.22
C SER A 270 32.40 -6.18 11.78
N LEU A 271 32.15 -4.88 11.98
CA LEU A 271 30.81 -4.33 12.23
C LEU A 271 29.86 -4.79 11.12
N MET A 272 28.87 -5.59 11.50
CA MET A 272 27.94 -6.23 10.57
C MET A 272 26.84 -5.23 10.15
N PRO A 273 26.79 -4.79 8.88
CA PRO A 273 25.70 -3.96 8.42
C PRO A 273 24.40 -4.77 8.50
N GLN A 274 23.29 -4.09 8.77
CA GLN A 274 21.98 -4.72 8.68
C GLN A 274 21.39 -4.46 7.30
N ILE A 275 20.76 -5.48 6.74
CA ILE A 275 19.94 -5.41 5.55
C ILE A 275 18.48 -5.49 5.94
N GLY A 276 17.60 -4.78 5.26
CA GLY A 276 16.17 -4.97 5.44
C GLY A 276 15.37 -4.73 4.18
N VAL A 277 14.19 -5.34 4.17
CA VAL A 277 13.25 -5.30 3.04
C VAL A 277 11.89 -4.83 3.54
N THR A 278 11.37 -3.80 2.90
CA THR A 278 10.02 -3.25 3.13
C THR A 278 9.26 -3.26 1.82
N ILE A 279 8.04 -3.80 1.84
CA ILE A 279 7.08 -3.64 0.74
C ILE A 279 6.22 -2.42 1.05
N THR A 280 6.13 -1.47 0.12
CA THR A 280 5.20 -0.34 0.20
C THR A 280 4.30 -0.33 -1.02
N ASN A 281 2.99 -0.36 -0.83
CA ASN A 281 2.02 -0.20 -1.88
C ASN A 281 1.99 1.26 -2.36
N ARG A 282 2.08 1.48 -3.68
CA ARG A 282 2.05 2.83 -4.28
C ARG A 282 0.75 3.15 -5.01
N TRP A 283 -0.07 2.16 -5.29
CA TRP A 283 -1.24 2.28 -6.15
C TRP A 283 -2.54 2.05 -5.38
N ASP A 284 -3.66 2.39 -6.02
CA ASP A 284 -5.02 2.20 -5.52
C ASP A 284 -5.46 0.72 -5.64
N GLY A 285 -4.72 -0.15 -4.95
CA GLY A 285 -4.93 -1.60 -4.91
C GLY A 285 -4.32 -2.19 -3.65
N TYR A 286 -4.03 -3.49 -3.66
CA TYR A 286 -3.32 -4.15 -2.56
C TYR A 286 -2.61 -5.42 -3.04
N VAL A 287 -1.56 -5.81 -2.30
CA VAL A 287 -0.90 -7.10 -2.49
C VAL A 287 -1.79 -8.19 -1.89
N VAL A 288 -2.34 -9.05 -2.74
CA VAL A 288 -3.14 -10.22 -2.33
C VAL A 288 -2.24 -11.20 -1.59
N SER A 289 -1.12 -11.57 -2.20
CA SER A 289 -0.13 -12.48 -1.62
C SER A 289 1.24 -12.29 -2.23
N LEU A 290 2.28 -12.48 -1.42
CA LEU A 290 3.65 -12.64 -1.89
C LEU A 290 3.85 -14.10 -2.32
N GLU A 291 4.31 -14.32 -3.56
CA GLU A 291 4.61 -15.65 -4.10
C GLU A 291 6.06 -16.06 -3.86
N ASN A 292 6.98 -15.12 -4.07
CA ASN A 292 8.40 -15.34 -3.89
C ASN A 292 9.11 -14.03 -3.51
N LEU A 293 10.16 -14.13 -2.70
CA LEU A 293 11.09 -13.06 -2.43
C LEU A 293 12.50 -13.62 -2.40
N THR A 294 13.35 -13.13 -3.30
CA THR A 294 14.73 -13.58 -3.46
C THR A 294 15.70 -12.42 -3.27
N ILE A 295 16.71 -12.62 -2.42
CA ILE A 295 17.77 -11.65 -2.15
C ILE A 295 19.06 -12.18 -2.75
N TYR A 296 19.78 -11.31 -3.44
CA TYR A 296 21.08 -11.55 -4.03
C TYR A 296 22.09 -10.69 -3.28
N LEU A 297 23.05 -11.33 -2.63
CA LEU A 297 24.18 -10.68 -1.96
C LEU A 297 25.47 -11.00 -2.72
N PRO A 298 26.45 -10.08 -2.77
CA PRO A 298 27.73 -10.36 -3.41
C PRO A 298 28.44 -11.53 -2.70
N ALA A 299 29.19 -12.33 -3.47
CA ALA A 299 30.03 -13.38 -2.90
C ALA A 299 30.95 -12.83 -1.81
N GLY A 300 31.08 -13.58 -0.71
CA GLY A 300 31.81 -13.16 0.49
C GLY A 300 30.97 -12.40 1.52
N MET A 301 29.69 -12.12 1.22
CA MET A 301 28.69 -11.68 2.22
C MET A 301 27.61 -12.72 2.43
N GLU A 302 27.24 -12.95 3.68
CA GLU A 302 26.16 -13.85 4.06
C GLU A 302 25.24 -13.18 5.08
N ILE A 303 23.98 -13.62 5.12
CA ILE A 303 23.09 -13.28 6.22
C ILE A 303 23.54 -14.08 7.44
N GLU A 304 23.76 -13.39 8.57
CA GLU A 304 24.08 -14.03 9.84
C GLU A 304 22.91 -14.95 10.23
N ASP A 305 23.19 -16.24 10.43
CA ASP A 305 22.17 -17.22 10.76
C ASP A 305 21.52 -16.83 12.10
N PRO A 306 20.21 -16.54 12.10
CA PRO A 306 19.50 -16.14 13.30
C PRO A 306 19.26 -17.29 14.28
N TYR A 307 19.62 -18.54 13.98
CA TYR A 307 19.44 -19.66 14.89
C TYR A 307 20.43 -19.58 16.08
N ASN A 308 20.17 -18.63 16.97
CA ASN A 308 20.63 -18.66 18.34
C ASN A 308 19.50 -19.22 19.20
N PRO A 309 19.59 -20.48 19.67
CA PRO A 309 18.54 -21.09 20.51
C PRO A 309 18.29 -20.32 21.82
N ASN A 310 19.18 -19.39 22.18
CA ASN A 310 19.08 -18.57 23.38
C ASN A 310 18.48 -17.17 23.13
N SER A 311 18.19 -16.79 21.88
CA SER A 311 17.54 -15.51 21.58
C SER A 311 16.03 -15.62 21.74
N THR A 312 15.45 -14.80 22.63
CA THR A 312 14.00 -14.69 22.82
C THR A 312 13.33 -13.83 21.75
N GLU A 313 14.10 -13.02 21.00
CA GLU A 313 13.60 -12.30 19.85
C GLU A 313 13.48 -13.26 18.66
N VAL A 314 12.24 -13.52 18.23
CA VAL A 314 11.95 -14.22 16.97
C VAL A 314 12.49 -13.37 15.84
N ASN A 315 13.75 -13.60 15.47
CA ASN A 315 14.39 -12.92 14.38
C ASN A 315 13.73 -13.39 13.07
N LYS A 316 13.09 -12.46 12.35
CA LYS A 316 12.37 -12.77 11.10
C LYS A 316 13.28 -13.27 9.99
N CYS A 317 14.60 -13.19 10.16
CA CYS A 317 15.58 -13.74 9.23
C CYS A 317 15.53 -15.28 9.15
N THR A 318 14.94 -15.96 10.15
CA THR A 318 14.84 -17.44 10.17
C THR A 318 13.98 -17.99 9.04
N TYR A 319 13.19 -17.12 8.39
CA TYR A 319 12.40 -17.49 7.23
C TYR A 319 13.18 -17.45 5.92
N LEU A 320 14.44 -17.00 5.92
CA LEU A 320 15.29 -17.00 4.73
C LEU A 320 16.05 -18.32 4.63
N GLN A 321 15.92 -18.97 3.48
CA GLN A 321 16.64 -20.17 3.12
C GLN A 321 17.75 -19.81 2.14
N GLN A 322 18.99 -20.19 2.46
CA GLN A 322 20.10 -20.04 1.52
C GLN A 322 19.95 -21.05 0.39
N GLU A 323 20.01 -20.54 -0.84
CA GLU A 323 20.02 -21.32 -2.06
C GLU A 323 21.46 -21.52 -2.56
N LYS A 324 21.61 -22.35 -3.60
CA LYS A 324 22.92 -22.48 -4.27
C LYS A 324 23.36 -21.12 -4.82
N PRO A 325 24.64 -20.75 -4.68
CA PRO A 325 25.17 -19.54 -5.29
C PRO A 325 24.91 -19.52 -6.80
N VAL A 326 24.56 -18.34 -7.33
CA VAL A 326 24.25 -18.14 -8.75
C VAL A 326 25.28 -17.21 -9.36
N ARG A 327 25.68 -17.48 -10.61
CA ARG A 327 26.56 -16.60 -11.38
C ARG A 327 25.73 -15.79 -12.37
N GLU A 328 25.71 -14.46 -12.20
CA GLU A 328 25.04 -13.52 -13.10
C GLU A 328 26.03 -12.43 -13.52
N GLU A 329 26.07 -12.07 -14.80
CA GLU A 329 26.94 -11.01 -15.35
C GLU A 329 28.43 -11.17 -14.97
N GLY A 330 28.88 -12.42 -14.83
CA GLY A 330 30.25 -12.74 -14.45
C GLY A 330 30.55 -12.66 -12.94
N MET A 331 29.60 -12.20 -12.11
CA MET A 331 29.72 -12.14 -10.66
C MET A 331 28.98 -13.31 -9.99
N ASN A 332 29.51 -13.79 -8.87
CA ASN A 332 28.86 -14.79 -8.03
C ASN A 332 28.03 -14.11 -6.95
N TYR A 333 26.81 -14.60 -6.74
CA TYR A 333 25.88 -14.12 -5.72
C TYR A 333 25.49 -15.24 -4.77
N ASN A 334 25.48 -14.91 -3.47
CA ASN A 334 24.80 -15.69 -2.46
C ASN A 334 23.30 -15.36 -2.53
N VAL A 335 22.48 -16.38 -2.71
CA VAL A 335 21.04 -16.23 -2.95
C VAL A 335 20.26 -16.72 -1.73
N TYR A 336 19.28 -15.93 -1.31
CA TYR A 336 18.40 -16.25 -0.20
C TYR A 336 16.94 -16.12 -0.63
N THR A 337 16.14 -17.14 -0.35
CA THR A 337 14.72 -17.17 -0.69
C THR A 337 13.87 -17.21 0.58
N LEU A 338 12.77 -16.47 0.60
CA LEU A 338 11.81 -16.53 1.70
C LEU A 338 11.03 -17.85 1.65
N ARG A 339 11.08 -18.64 2.72
CA ARG A 339 10.49 -19.99 2.81
C ARG A 339 8.97 -20.02 2.86
N TYR A 340 8.36 -19.01 3.48
CA TYR A 340 6.91 -18.94 3.67
C TYR A 340 6.35 -17.58 3.21
N PRO A 341 6.47 -17.25 1.92
CA PRO A 341 6.04 -15.94 1.41
C PRO A 341 4.53 -15.72 1.59
N GLN A 342 3.75 -16.80 1.62
CA GLN A 342 2.30 -16.75 1.80
C GLN A 342 1.83 -16.19 3.15
N ILE A 343 2.69 -15.97 4.15
CA ILE A 343 2.31 -15.28 5.41
C ILE A 343 2.15 -13.76 5.20
N TYR A 344 2.63 -13.25 4.07
CA TYR A 344 2.54 -11.85 3.68
C TYR A 344 1.41 -11.69 2.66
N ARG A 345 0.21 -11.41 3.17
CA ARG A 345 -1.04 -11.21 2.39
C ARG A 345 -1.71 -9.89 2.78
N ASN A 346 -2.60 -9.43 1.92
CA ASN A 346 -3.46 -8.26 2.12
C ASN A 346 -2.66 -7.01 2.54
N ILE A 347 -1.57 -6.72 1.84
CA ILE A 347 -0.75 -5.52 2.12
C ILE A 347 -1.33 -4.36 1.32
N SER A 348 -2.16 -3.55 1.98
CA SER A 348 -2.74 -2.33 1.40
C SER A 348 -1.83 -1.11 1.54
N THR A 349 -0.92 -1.09 2.51
CA THR A 349 -0.08 0.09 2.83
C THR A 349 1.39 -0.24 2.77
N PHE A 350 2.01 -0.66 3.87
CA PHE A 350 3.40 -1.11 3.88
C PHE A 350 3.61 -2.23 4.90
N LYS A 351 4.63 -3.04 4.67
CA LYS A 351 5.03 -4.10 5.60
C LYS A 351 6.53 -4.34 5.49
N THR A 352 7.23 -4.16 6.60
CA THR A 352 8.64 -4.57 6.73
C THR A 352 8.69 -6.07 6.97
N LEU A 353 9.37 -6.77 6.05
CA LEU A 353 9.41 -8.22 6.03
C LEU A 353 10.40 -8.74 7.07
N PHE A 354 11.65 -8.26 7.03
CA PHE A 354 12.73 -8.62 7.95
C PHE A 354 13.84 -7.57 7.95
N LYS A 355 14.71 -7.67 8.96
CA LYS A 355 15.92 -6.88 9.17
C LYS A 355 16.99 -7.83 9.70
N CYS A 356 18.01 -8.11 8.90
CA CYS A 356 19.02 -9.13 9.15
C CYS A 356 20.40 -8.52 9.24
N ARG A 357 21.26 -9.08 10.08
CA ARG A 357 22.69 -8.72 10.09
C ARG A 357 23.40 -9.47 8.97
N LEU A 358 24.40 -8.83 8.38
CA LEU A 358 25.27 -9.43 7.37
C LEU A 358 26.64 -9.71 7.97
N LYS A 359 27.18 -10.89 7.72
CA LYS A 359 28.55 -11.27 8.05
C LYS A 359 29.40 -11.35 6.78
N THR A 360 30.69 -11.04 6.93
CA THR A 360 31.68 -11.22 5.87
C THR A 360 32.31 -12.60 5.98
N THR A 361 32.23 -13.41 4.93
CA THR A 361 32.83 -14.77 4.88
C THR A 361 34.07 -14.84 4.01
N ASP A 362 34.17 -14.00 2.98
CA ASP A 362 35.36 -13.91 2.12
C ASP A 362 35.68 -12.45 1.79
N PRO A 363 36.53 -11.80 2.61
CA PRO A 363 37.00 -10.44 2.38
C PRO A 363 37.66 -10.24 1.00
N ALA A 364 38.37 -11.27 0.49
CA ALA A 364 39.11 -11.18 -0.76
C ALA A 364 38.19 -11.24 -1.99
N ALA A 365 37.05 -11.93 -1.91
CA ALA A 365 36.02 -11.87 -2.95
C ALA A 365 35.31 -10.50 -3.00
N LEU A 366 35.21 -9.82 -1.86
CA LEU A 366 34.53 -8.54 -1.74
C LEU A 366 35.37 -7.36 -2.21
N LEU A 367 36.65 -7.33 -1.85
CA LEU A 367 37.59 -6.26 -2.17
C LEU A 367 38.33 -6.55 -3.48
N ASP A 368 38.41 -5.56 -4.35
CA ASP A 368 39.31 -5.60 -5.51
C ASP A 368 40.69 -5.06 -5.11
N ILE A 369 41.72 -5.90 -5.28
CA ILE A 369 43.12 -5.59 -4.94
C ILE A 369 43.61 -4.31 -5.62
N ASN A 370 43.07 -3.99 -6.80
CA ASN A 370 43.52 -2.84 -7.58
C ASN A 370 42.80 -1.53 -7.23
N TYR A 371 41.74 -1.57 -6.43
CA TYR A 371 40.92 -0.40 -6.15
C TYR A 371 40.84 -0.06 -4.66
N PRO A 372 40.89 1.24 -4.33
CA PRO A 372 40.82 1.70 -2.94
C PRO A 372 39.43 1.51 -2.32
N VAL A 373 38.39 1.48 -3.17
CA VAL A 373 36.99 1.26 -2.82
C VAL A 373 36.42 0.33 -3.87
N THR A 374 35.73 -0.71 -3.43
CA THR A 374 35.03 -1.63 -4.32
C THR A 374 33.53 -1.37 -4.21
N ALA A 375 32.86 -1.15 -5.34
CA ALA A 375 31.41 -1.06 -5.36
C ALA A 375 30.80 -2.43 -5.65
N ARG A 376 29.86 -2.86 -4.81
CA ARG A 376 29.05 -4.06 -5.03
C ARG A 376 27.57 -3.69 -5.01
N TYR A 377 26.74 -4.60 -5.50
CA TYR A 377 25.29 -4.44 -5.49
C TYR A 377 24.66 -5.60 -4.75
N ALA A 378 23.73 -5.29 -3.86
CA ALA A 378 22.76 -6.26 -3.41
C ALA A 378 21.42 -5.98 -4.10
N ARG A 379 20.67 -7.04 -4.39
CA ARG A 379 19.41 -6.96 -5.13
C ARG A 379 18.36 -7.78 -4.40
N VAL A 380 17.13 -7.32 -4.41
CA VAL A 380 15.95 -8.05 -3.97
C VAL A 380 14.94 -8.10 -5.10
N ILE A 381 14.33 -9.26 -5.30
CA ILE A 381 13.28 -9.48 -6.29
C ILE A 381 12.07 -10.05 -5.55
N ALA A 382 10.90 -9.45 -5.74
CA ALA A 382 9.63 -9.93 -5.20
C ALA A 382 8.68 -10.26 -6.35
N LYS A 383 8.11 -11.46 -6.32
CA LYS A 383 7.00 -11.88 -7.18
C LYS A 383 5.74 -11.98 -6.32
N TYR A 384 4.65 -11.35 -6.74
CA TYR A 384 3.44 -11.25 -5.93
C TYR A 384 2.18 -11.15 -6.80
N ASN A 385 1.04 -11.49 -6.21
CA ASN A 385 -0.28 -11.23 -6.78
C ASN A 385 -0.81 -9.92 -6.25
N TYR A 386 -1.25 -9.05 -7.15
CA TYR A 386 -1.73 -7.71 -6.86
C TYR A 386 -3.16 -7.57 -7.38
N SER A 387 -4.01 -6.87 -6.63
CA SER A 387 -5.41 -6.62 -6.99
C SER A 387 -5.66 -5.12 -7.03
N ILE A 388 -6.24 -4.66 -8.14
CA ILE A 388 -6.78 -3.31 -8.28
C ILE A 388 -8.29 -3.37 -8.39
N GLU A 389 -8.97 -2.37 -7.84
CA GLU A 389 -10.43 -2.30 -7.87
C GLU A 389 -10.88 -0.95 -8.44
N LYS A 390 -11.90 -0.98 -9.28
CA LYS A 390 -12.60 0.22 -9.74
C LYS A 390 -14.09 0.04 -9.54
N SER A 391 -14.76 1.07 -9.04
CA SER A 391 -16.19 1.03 -8.72
C SER A 391 -16.95 2.06 -9.56
N LEU A 392 -18.15 1.70 -9.99
CA LEU A 392 -19.11 2.53 -10.71
C LEU A 392 -20.47 2.43 -10.02
N ILE A 393 -21.23 3.53 -10.01
CA ILE A 393 -22.62 3.52 -9.56
C ILE A 393 -23.52 3.40 -10.79
N VAL A 394 -24.47 2.47 -10.76
CA VAL A 394 -25.50 2.30 -11.79
C VAL A 394 -26.88 2.48 -11.17
N ASP A 395 -27.83 3.04 -11.92
CA ASP A 395 -29.18 3.29 -11.44
C ASP A 395 -30.16 2.30 -12.08
N VAL A 396 -30.81 1.49 -11.24
CA VAL A 396 -31.89 0.57 -11.63
C VAL A 396 -33.24 1.21 -11.32
N LYS A 397 -34.07 1.46 -12.33
CA LYS A 397 -35.37 2.13 -12.19
C LYS A 397 -36.52 1.13 -12.22
N CYS A 398 -37.60 1.47 -11.53
CA CYS A 398 -38.88 0.80 -11.74
C CYS A 398 -39.46 1.17 -13.10
N PRO A 399 -39.98 0.20 -13.87
CA PRO A 399 -40.78 0.48 -15.05
C PRO A 399 -41.99 1.36 -14.69
N GLU A 400 -42.35 2.30 -15.56
CA GLU A 400 -43.51 3.16 -15.33
C GLU A 400 -44.80 2.31 -15.25
N GLY A 401 -45.63 2.58 -14.24
CA GLY A 401 -46.87 1.83 -14.00
C GLY A 401 -46.72 0.54 -13.18
N PHE A 402 -45.50 0.16 -12.78
CA PHE A 402 -45.26 -0.98 -11.89
C PHE A 402 -44.81 -0.50 -10.50
N SER A 403 -45.45 -1.03 -9.45
CA SER A 403 -45.01 -0.83 -8.07
C SER A 403 -43.92 -1.86 -7.77
N CYS A 404 -42.65 -1.48 -7.84
CA CYS A 404 -41.63 -2.27 -7.18
C CYS A 404 -41.63 -1.88 -5.71
N GLU A 405 -42.23 -2.72 -4.87
CA GLU A 405 -42.06 -2.57 -3.44
C GLU A 405 -40.58 -2.71 -3.12
N THR A 406 -39.95 -1.63 -2.67
CA THR A 406 -38.64 -1.73 -2.02
C THR A 406 -38.83 -2.71 -0.87
N PRO A 407 -38.06 -3.82 -0.80
CA PRO A 407 -38.18 -4.75 0.32
C PRO A 407 -38.11 -3.93 1.61
N PRO A 408 -39.06 -4.13 2.54
CA PRO A 408 -39.16 -3.30 3.72
C PRO A 408 -37.78 -3.25 4.39
N GLN A 409 -37.23 -2.04 4.52
CA GLN A 409 -35.95 -1.87 5.19
C GLN A 409 -36.09 -2.47 6.59
N MET A 410 -35.40 -3.59 6.84
CA MET A 410 -35.37 -4.19 8.17
C MET A 410 -34.78 -3.14 9.10
N THR A 411 -35.65 -2.48 9.87
CA THR A 411 -35.20 -1.62 10.95
C THR A 411 -34.50 -2.54 11.97
N PRO A 412 -33.28 -2.21 12.44
CA PRO A 412 -32.50 -3.08 13.34
C PRO A 412 -33.12 -3.33 14.73
N SER A 413 -34.41 -3.09 14.93
CA SER A 413 -35.03 -2.86 16.24
C SER A 413 -35.60 -4.10 16.94
N ALA A 414 -35.44 -5.33 16.43
CA ALA A 414 -36.15 -6.50 16.97
C ALA A 414 -35.30 -7.71 17.43
N TYR A 415 -33.97 -7.66 17.35
CA TYR A 415 -33.09 -8.75 17.81
C TYR A 415 -32.53 -8.51 19.22
N LEU A 416 -33.35 -8.15 20.20
CA LEU A 416 -32.91 -8.02 21.61
C LEU A 416 -34.01 -8.38 22.63
N THR A 417 -34.79 -9.46 22.43
CA THR A 417 -35.55 -10.08 23.54
C THR A 417 -35.94 -11.52 23.21
N SER A 418 -35.00 -12.45 23.33
CA SER A 418 -35.33 -13.83 23.69
C SER A 418 -34.19 -14.38 24.54
N GLY A 419 -34.20 -13.99 25.82
CA GLY A 419 -33.48 -14.71 26.85
C GLY A 419 -34.06 -16.11 26.92
N VAL A 420 -33.30 -17.09 26.45
CA VAL A 420 -33.54 -18.49 26.76
C VAL A 420 -33.02 -18.69 28.18
N ASP A 421 -33.96 -18.84 29.11
CA ASP A 421 -33.71 -19.21 30.49
C ASP A 421 -33.28 -20.68 30.52
N LEU A 422 -31.98 -20.92 30.71
CA LEU A 422 -31.40 -22.25 30.89
C LEU A 422 -31.42 -22.58 32.39
N SER A 423 -32.58 -23.00 32.88
CA SER A 423 -32.69 -23.75 34.14
C SER A 423 -33.62 -24.94 33.95
N GLN A 424 -33.05 -26.08 33.54
CA GLN A 424 -33.49 -27.43 33.87
C GLN A 424 -32.40 -28.45 33.55
#